data_AF-A0A8T9CFX1-F1
#
_entry.id   AF-A0A8T9CFX1-F1
#
_cell.length_a   1.000
_cell.length_b   1.000
_cell.length_c   1.000
_cell.angle_alpha   90.00
_cell.angle_beta   90.00
_cell.angle_gamma   90.00
#
_symmetry.space_group_name_H-M   'P 1'
#
loop_
_entity.id
_entity.type
_entity.pdbx_description
1 polymer ?
#
loop_
_entity_poly.entity_id
_entity_poly.type
_entity_poly.pdbx_seq_one_letter_code
_entity_poly.pdbx_strand_id
1 'polypeptide(L)'
;MANLCQTAFLHIAGIGQAGPLTLLVALVQFTAPHAYLSTATGLAFSARALGGAFGSAVLNTIINSKITSSYAKSVSSAATKAGLPDSSVSALLGAFGTGEGFAEIPGINDSILGAAMHASENVYAAAYRLAWASIIPFVVLALVAMLFLKGVKELMTEHVEATVERDEVQEKNTA
;
A
#
# COMPACT_ATOMS: atom_id res chain seq x y z
N MET A 1 -5.38 -16.71 -18.01
CA MET A 1 -4.25 -15.77 -18.17
C MET A 1 -4.22 -14.67 -17.10
N ALA A 2 -5.37 -14.15 -16.62
CA ALA A 2 -5.40 -13.10 -15.58
C ALA A 2 -4.57 -13.43 -14.32
N ASN A 3 -4.62 -14.69 -13.86
CA ASN A 3 -3.90 -15.11 -12.65
C ASN A 3 -2.36 -15.03 -12.79
N LEU A 4 -1.80 -15.21 -14.00
CA LEU A 4 -0.34 -15.17 -14.21
C LEU A 4 0.21 -13.73 -14.13
N CYS A 5 -0.54 -12.77 -14.66
CA CYS A 5 -0.15 -11.36 -14.62
C CYS A 5 -0.22 -10.83 -13.18
N GLN A 6 -1.26 -11.23 -12.44
CA GLN A 6 -1.41 -10.89 -11.02
C GLN A 6 -0.29 -11.50 -10.17
N THR A 7 0.07 -12.78 -10.40
CA THR A 7 1.18 -13.39 -9.66
C THR A 7 2.52 -12.74 -10.01
N ALA A 8 2.79 -12.44 -11.27
CA ALA A 8 4.03 -11.77 -11.68
C ALA A 8 4.18 -10.38 -11.01
N PHE A 9 3.11 -9.59 -10.97
CA PHE A 9 3.12 -8.29 -10.30
C PHE A 9 3.43 -8.40 -8.79
N LEU A 10 2.86 -9.40 -8.10
CA LEU A 10 3.13 -9.65 -6.69
C LEU A 10 4.61 -9.99 -6.43
N HIS A 11 5.25 -10.74 -7.33
CA HIS A 11 6.68 -11.06 -7.20
C HIS A 11 7.56 -9.82 -7.35
N ILE A 12 7.28 -8.98 -8.36
CA ILE A 12 8.03 -7.74 -8.59
C ILE A 12 7.87 -6.78 -7.40
N ALA A 13 6.64 -6.63 -6.89
CA ALA A 13 6.35 -5.82 -5.72
C ALA A 13 7.07 -6.35 -4.47
N GLY A 14 7.12 -7.67 -4.27
CA GLY A 14 7.81 -8.31 -3.16
C GLY A 14 9.32 -8.06 -3.17
N ILE A 15 9.96 -8.20 -4.34
CA ILE A 15 11.40 -7.93 -4.50
C ILE A 15 11.69 -6.45 -4.24
N GLY A 16 10.85 -5.54 -4.75
CA GLY A 16 11.01 -4.10 -4.50
C GLY A 16 10.90 -3.72 -3.02
N GLN A 17 10.01 -4.39 -2.26
CA GLN A 17 9.82 -4.10 -0.84
C GLN A 17 10.94 -4.68 0.05
N ALA A 18 11.65 -5.71 -0.40
CA ALA A 18 12.67 -6.39 0.39
C ALA A 18 13.86 -5.47 0.73
N GLY A 19 14.27 -4.59 -0.18
CA GLY A 19 15.41 -3.69 0.02
C GLY A 19 15.24 -2.71 1.19
N PRO A 20 14.18 -1.89 1.22
CA PRO A 20 13.95 -0.96 2.34
C PRO A 20 13.76 -1.68 3.69
N LEU A 21 13.19 -2.89 3.66
CA LEU A 21 12.96 -3.71 4.85
C LEU A 21 14.26 -4.15 5.52
N THR A 22 15.22 -4.64 4.74
CA THR A 22 16.50 -5.12 5.28
C THR A 22 17.37 -3.96 5.77
N LEU A 23 17.39 -2.85 5.02
CA LEU A 23 18.16 -1.66 5.40
C LEU A 23 17.65 -1.03 6.70
N LEU A 24 16.33 -0.96 6.91
CA LEU A 24 15.75 -0.41 8.13
C LEU A 24 16.16 -1.22 9.37
N VAL A 25 16.10 -2.56 9.29
CA VAL A 25 16.49 -3.44 10.39
C VAL A 25 17.99 -3.34 10.69
N ALA A 26 18.83 -3.26 9.66
CA ALA A 26 20.28 -3.08 9.83
C ALA A 26 20.61 -1.73 10.50
N LEU A 27 20.00 -0.63 10.05
CA LEU A 27 20.23 0.70 10.61
C LEU A 27 19.83 0.80 12.09
N VAL A 28 18.69 0.21 12.46
CA VAL A 28 18.23 0.22 13.85
C VAL A 28 19.16 -0.58 14.75
N GLN A 29 19.67 -1.73 14.27
CA GLN A 29 20.61 -2.55 15.03
C GLN A 29 21.97 -1.88 15.20
N PHE A 30 22.47 -1.14 14.20
CA PHE A 30 23.74 -0.41 14.32
C PHE A 30 23.66 0.88 15.16
N THR A 31 22.46 1.47 15.29
CA THR A 31 22.29 2.74 16.03
C THR A 31 21.91 2.54 17.50
N ALA A 32 21.43 1.36 17.89
CA ALA A 32 20.93 1.09 19.24
C ALA A 32 21.99 0.38 20.13
N PRO A 33 22.22 0.83 21.37
CA PRO A 33 22.99 0.08 22.37
C PRO A 33 22.33 -1.28 22.68
N HIS A 34 23.12 -2.31 22.97
CA HIS A 34 22.62 -3.68 23.20
C HIS A 34 21.52 -3.77 24.27
N ALA A 35 21.54 -2.90 25.29
CA ALA A 35 20.53 -2.84 26.34
C ALA A 35 19.13 -2.42 25.85
N TYR A 36 19.02 -1.69 24.73
CA TYR A 36 17.75 -1.16 24.21
C TYR A 36 17.41 -1.63 22.79
N LEU A 37 18.13 -2.62 22.27
CA LEU A 37 17.98 -3.12 20.90
C LEU A 37 16.55 -3.64 20.64
N SER A 38 15.95 -4.35 21.60
CA SER A 38 14.57 -4.84 21.49
C SER A 38 13.54 -3.70 21.43
N THR A 39 13.71 -2.65 22.24
CA THR A 39 12.81 -1.49 22.25
C THR A 39 12.96 -0.65 20.97
N ALA A 40 14.18 -0.44 20.50
CA ALA A 40 14.46 0.32 19.27
C ALA A 40 13.91 -0.39 18.03
N THR A 41 14.15 -1.71 17.91
CA THR A 41 13.58 -2.53 16.82
C THR A 41 12.06 -2.58 16.88
N GLY A 42 11.48 -2.79 18.07
CA GLY A 42 10.03 -2.76 18.27
C GLY A 42 9.40 -1.45 17.81
N LEU A 43 9.96 -0.31 18.21
CA LEU A 43 9.47 1.01 17.79
C LEU A 43 9.54 1.19 16.26
N ALA A 44 10.61 0.74 15.62
CA ALA A 44 10.78 0.81 14.18
C ALA A 44 9.74 -0.04 13.43
N PHE A 45 9.44 -1.25 13.92
CA PHE A 45 8.37 -2.10 13.38
C PHE A 45 6.99 -1.50 13.60
N SER A 46 6.72 -0.87 14.75
CA SER A 46 5.46 -0.16 14.99
C SER A 46 5.27 1.01 14.04
N ALA A 47 6.31 1.84 13.84
CA ALA A 47 6.28 2.95 12.88
C ALA A 47 6.01 2.46 11.45
N ARG A 48 6.63 1.35 11.05
CA ARG A 48 6.36 0.68 9.76
C ARG A 48 4.90 0.24 9.64
N ALA A 49 4.37 -0.47 10.65
CA ALA A 49 3.00 -0.96 10.64
C ALA A 49 2.00 0.20 10.54
N LEU A 50 2.25 1.29 11.27
CA LEU A 50 1.46 2.50 11.21
C LEU A 50 1.47 3.13 9.81
N GLY A 51 2.64 3.23 9.18
CA GLY A 51 2.77 3.73 7.81
C GLY A 51 1.98 2.91 6.79
N GLY A 52 1.98 1.58 6.90
CA GLY A 52 1.20 0.70 6.04
C GLY A 52 -0.32 0.87 6.21
N ALA A 53 -0.79 0.98 7.45
CA ALA A 53 -2.19 1.24 7.75
C ALA A 53 -2.64 2.63 7.26
N PHE A 54 -1.83 3.66 7.51
CA PHE A 54 -2.08 5.02 7.08
C PHE A 54 -2.15 5.13 5.55
N GLY A 55 -1.15 4.59 4.84
CA GLY A 55 -1.12 4.60 3.37
C GLY A 55 -2.33 3.88 2.76
N SER A 56 -2.69 2.71 3.31
CA SER A 56 -3.86 1.96 2.86
C SER A 56 -5.17 2.72 3.09
N ALA A 57 -5.31 3.38 4.25
CA ALA A 57 -6.48 4.20 4.56
C ALA A 57 -6.63 5.38 3.58
N VAL A 58 -5.54 6.12 3.33
CA VAL A 58 -5.53 7.26 2.40
C VAL A 58 -5.89 6.81 0.98
N LEU A 59 -5.26 5.74 0.48
CA LEU A 59 -5.56 5.19 -0.85
C LEU A 59 -7.03 4.74 -0.95
N ASN A 60 -7.53 4.04 0.05
CA ASN A 60 -8.92 3.59 0.10
C ASN A 60 -9.89 4.78 0.07
N THR A 61 -9.63 5.82 0.87
CA THR A 61 -10.46 7.04 0.88
C THR A 61 -10.47 7.74 -0.47
N ILE A 62 -9.32 7.89 -1.14
CA ILE A 62 -9.24 8.53 -2.47
C ILE A 62 -10.01 7.72 -3.51
N ILE A 63 -9.78 6.40 -3.55
CA ILE A 63 -10.44 5.49 -4.49
C ILE A 63 -11.95 5.51 -4.27
N ASN A 64 -12.39 5.33 -3.03
CA ASN A 64 -13.81 5.31 -2.69
C ASN A 64 -14.51 6.65 -2.97
N SER A 65 -13.87 7.78 -2.64
CA SER A 65 -14.39 9.11 -2.94
C SER A 65 -14.59 9.31 -4.45
N LYS A 66 -13.61 8.88 -5.27
CA LYS A 66 -13.69 9.00 -6.72
C LYS A 66 -14.77 8.09 -7.32
N ILE A 67 -14.85 6.84 -6.86
CA ILE A 67 -15.88 5.89 -7.29
C ILE A 67 -17.25 6.45 -6.94
N THR A 68 -17.53 6.78 -5.68
CA THR A 68 -18.85 7.27 -5.25
C THR A 68 -19.31 8.50 -6.04
N SER A 69 -18.38 9.40 -6.40
CA SER A 69 -18.70 10.61 -7.19
C SER A 69 -18.92 10.34 -8.68
N SER A 70 -18.15 9.44 -9.31
CA SER A 70 -18.13 9.28 -10.78
C SER A 70 -18.83 8.01 -11.28
N TYR A 71 -19.01 7.01 -10.43
CA TYR A 71 -19.52 5.69 -10.79
C TYR A 71 -20.95 5.74 -11.33
N ALA A 72 -21.88 6.30 -10.54
CA ALA A 72 -23.28 6.40 -10.93
C ALA A 72 -23.47 7.16 -12.24
N LYS A 73 -22.75 8.27 -12.43
CA LYS A 73 -22.83 9.11 -13.65
C LYS A 73 -22.25 8.41 -14.89
N SER A 74 -21.11 7.74 -14.77
CA SER A 74 -20.48 7.07 -15.91
C SER A 74 -21.22 5.80 -16.32
N VAL A 75 -21.69 5.01 -15.35
CA VAL A 75 -22.43 3.77 -15.61
C VAL A 75 -23.82 4.07 -16.17
N SER A 76 -24.54 5.05 -15.59
CA SER A 76 -25.83 5.50 -16.16
C SER A 76 -25.69 6.07 -17.57
N SER A 77 -24.67 6.89 -17.84
CA SER A 77 -24.43 7.44 -19.17
C SER A 77 -24.07 6.37 -20.21
N ALA A 78 -23.33 5.32 -19.80
CA ALA A 78 -23.02 4.20 -20.69
C ALA A 78 -24.25 3.33 -20.97
N ALA A 79 -25.07 3.05 -19.95
CA ALA A 79 -26.29 2.25 -20.08
C ALA A 79 -27.34 2.94 -20.97
N THR A 80 -27.56 4.24 -20.77
CA THR A 80 -28.48 5.04 -21.60
C THR A 80 -28.01 5.17 -23.05
N LYS A 81 -26.70 5.36 -23.28
CA LYS A 81 -26.12 5.32 -24.64
C LYS A 81 -26.24 3.96 -25.32
N ALA A 82 -26.24 2.88 -24.55
CA ALA A 82 -26.44 1.53 -25.05
C ALA A 82 -27.92 1.19 -25.30
N GLY A 83 -28.85 2.11 -25.02
CA GLY A 83 -30.28 1.97 -25.31
C GLY A 83 -31.14 1.50 -24.12
N LEU A 84 -30.60 1.52 -22.90
CA LEU A 84 -31.38 1.17 -21.72
C LEU A 84 -32.35 2.32 -21.35
N PRO A 85 -33.63 2.04 -21.05
CA PRO A 85 -34.58 3.04 -20.57
C PRO A 85 -34.14 3.64 -19.22
N ASP A 86 -34.36 4.95 -19.03
CA ASP A 86 -34.01 5.67 -17.79
C ASP A 86 -34.65 5.06 -16.53
N SER A 87 -35.81 4.41 -16.66
CA SER A 87 -36.49 3.70 -15.58
C SER A 87 -35.73 2.49 -15.05
N SER A 88 -34.90 1.84 -15.89
CA SER A 88 -34.13 0.64 -15.54
C SER A 88 -32.72 0.97 -15.03
N VAL A 89 -32.28 2.23 -15.12
CA VAL A 89 -30.94 2.66 -14.69
C VAL A 89 -30.73 2.49 -13.18
N SER A 90 -31.74 2.78 -12.37
CA SER A 90 -31.65 2.60 -10.91
C SER A 90 -31.56 1.12 -10.52
N ALA A 91 -32.26 0.24 -11.23
CA ALA A 91 -32.19 -1.21 -11.03
C ALA A 91 -30.82 -1.76 -11.43
N LEU A 92 -30.23 -1.25 -12.52
CA LEU A 92 -28.88 -1.59 -12.94
C LEU A 92 -27.83 -1.16 -11.91
N LEU A 93 -27.90 0.07 -11.39
CA LEU A 93 -26.99 0.53 -10.35
C LEU A 93 -27.14 -0.28 -9.05
N GLY A 94 -28.36 -0.71 -8.71
CA GLY A 94 -28.62 -1.62 -7.60
C GLY A 94 -27.98 -2.99 -7.80
N ALA A 95 -28.14 -3.59 -8.98
CA ALA A 95 -27.53 -4.87 -9.34
C ALA A 95 -25.99 -4.81 -9.35
N PHE A 96 -25.40 -3.68 -9.73
CA PHE A 96 -23.96 -3.47 -9.59
C PHE A 96 -23.50 -3.37 -8.13
N GLY A 97 -24.36 -2.89 -7.22
CA GLY A 97 -24.07 -2.85 -5.79
C GLY A 97 -24.15 -4.20 -5.10
N THR A 98 -25.05 -5.08 -5.55
CA THR A 98 -25.23 -6.44 -5.01
C THR A 98 -24.38 -7.49 -5.73
N GLY A 99 -23.96 -7.22 -6.97
CA GLY A 99 -23.22 -8.17 -7.82
C GLY A 99 -24.11 -9.25 -8.46
N GLU A 100 -25.43 -9.18 -8.26
CA GLU A 100 -26.42 -10.16 -8.72
C GLU A 100 -27.68 -9.45 -9.23
N GLY A 101 -28.54 -10.16 -9.97
CA GLY A 101 -29.82 -9.61 -10.44
C GLY A 101 -29.77 -8.85 -11.77
N PHE A 102 -28.65 -8.93 -12.51
CA PHE A 102 -28.56 -8.30 -13.83
C PHE A 102 -29.62 -8.85 -14.82
N ALA A 103 -29.95 -10.14 -14.75
CA ALA A 103 -30.91 -10.79 -15.64
C ALA A 103 -32.38 -10.37 -15.40
N GLU A 104 -32.69 -9.80 -14.24
CA GLU A 104 -34.06 -9.39 -13.88
C GLU A 104 -34.40 -7.98 -14.38
N ILE A 105 -33.43 -7.27 -14.97
CA ILE A 105 -33.59 -5.87 -15.38
C ILE A 105 -34.35 -5.80 -16.72
N PRO A 106 -35.53 -5.15 -16.77
CA PRO A 106 -36.29 -5.00 -18.00
C PRO A 106 -35.50 -4.22 -19.06
N GLY A 107 -35.31 -4.83 -20.23
CA GLY A 107 -34.60 -4.23 -21.36
C GLY A 107 -33.08 -4.41 -21.35
N ILE A 108 -32.53 -5.25 -20.45
CA ILE A 108 -31.11 -5.57 -20.48
C ILE A 108 -30.77 -6.51 -21.63
N ASN A 109 -29.60 -6.28 -22.22
CA ASN A 109 -29.01 -7.12 -23.26
C ASN A 109 -27.53 -7.32 -22.89
N ASP A 110 -26.91 -8.43 -23.31
CA ASP A 110 -25.51 -8.73 -23.02
C ASP A 110 -24.57 -7.62 -23.51
N SER A 111 -24.93 -6.96 -24.62
CA SER A 111 -24.20 -5.79 -25.12
C SER A 111 -24.28 -4.57 -24.19
N ILE A 112 -25.43 -4.33 -23.55
CA ILE A 112 -25.65 -3.23 -22.59
C ILE A 112 -24.90 -3.53 -21.30
N LEU A 113 -24.99 -4.78 -20.82
CA LEU A 113 -24.25 -5.23 -19.64
C LEU A 113 -22.75 -5.11 -19.85
N GLY A 114 -22.23 -5.55 -21.00
CA GLY A 114 -20.83 -5.41 -21.37
C GLY A 114 -20.37 -3.95 -21.44
N ALA A 115 -21.19 -3.06 -22.01
CA ALA A 115 -20.89 -1.62 -22.05
C ALA A 115 -20.86 -0.98 -20.66
N ALA A 116 -21.80 -1.36 -19.78
CA ALA A 116 -21.85 -0.90 -18.40
C ALA A 116 -20.67 -1.45 -17.57
N MET A 117 -20.31 -2.72 -17.76
CA MET A 117 -19.13 -3.33 -17.14
C MET A 117 -17.85 -2.62 -17.56
N HIS A 118 -17.64 -2.41 -18.86
CA HIS A 118 -16.47 -1.70 -19.38
C HIS A 118 -16.40 -0.25 -18.87
N ALA A 119 -17.55 0.44 -18.76
CA ALA A 119 -17.60 1.76 -18.15
C ALA A 119 -17.22 1.72 -16.66
N SER A 120 -17.65 0.70 -15.92
CA SER A 120 -17.31 0.53 -14.52
C SER A 120 -15.80 0.27 -14.35
N GLU A 121 -15.20 -0.62 -15.15
CA GLU A 121 -13.76 -0.88 -15.18
C GLU A 121 -12.96 0.40 -15.46
N ASN A 122 -13.41 1.24 -16.40
CA ASN A 122 -12.74 2.49 -16.72
C ASN A 122 -12.80 3.51 -15.56
N VAL A 123 -13.91 3.54 -14.80
CA VAL A 123 -14.02 4.35 -13.58
C VAL A 123 -13.04 3.85 -12.51
N TYR A 124 -12.95 2.54 -12.31
CA TYR A 124 -11.97 1.95 -11.39
C TYR A 124 -10.54 2.28 -11.83
N ALA A 125 -10.20 2.10 -13.11
CA ALA A 125 -8.89 2.42 -13.66
C ALA A 125 -8.52 3.90 -13.43
N ALA A 126 -9.46 4.81 -13.65
CA ALA A 126 -9.26 6.24 -13.40
C ALA A 126 -9.07 6.56 -11.91
N ALA A 127 -9.81 5.89 -11.02
CA ALA A 127 -9.65 6.04 -9.57
C ALA A 127 -8.29 5.51 -9.09
N TYR A 128 -7.86 4.34 -9.55
CA TYR A 128 -6.53 3.80 -9.24
C TYR A 128 -5.41 4.70 -9.77
N ARG A 129 -5.53 5.24 -10.99
CA ARG A 129 -4.52 6.16 -11.53
C ARG A 129 -4.35 7.41 -10.66
N LEU A 130 -5.46 7.95 -10.15
CA LEU A 130 -5.44 9.09 -9.22
C LEU A 130 -4.82 8.70 -7.87
N ALA A 131 -5.14 7.51 -7.37
CA ALA A 131 -4.58 7.00 -6.12
C ALA A 131 -3.06 6.82 -6.24
N TRP A 132 -2.55 6.23 -7.32
CA TRP A 132 -1.11 6.09 -7.56
C TRP A 132 -0.40 7.44 -7.71
N ALA A 133 -1.02 8.42 -8.37
CA ALA A 133 -0.47 9.77 -8.46
C ALA A 133 -0.32 10.44 -7.09
N SER A 134 -1.22 10.13 -6.13
CA SER A 134 -1.16 10.66 -4.77
C SER A 134 0.02 10.12 -3.93
N ILE A 135 0.63 9.00 -4.33
CA ILE A 135 1.76 8.40 -3.60
C ILE A 135 3.07 9.16 -3.87
N ILE A 136 3.19 9.78 -5.05
CA ILE A 136 4.38 10.52 -5.49
C ILE A 136 4.86 11.54 -4.44
N PRO A 137 4.02 12.46 -3.92
CA PRO A 137 4.47 13.41 -2.90
C PRO A 137 4.93 12.75 -1.59
N PHE A 138 4.31 11.64 -1.17
CA PHE A 138 4.77 10.90 0.02
C PHE A 138 6.15 10.29 -0.19
N VAL A 139 6.43 9.76 -1.38
CA VAL A 139 7.76 9.25 -1.72
C VAL A 139 8.79 10.38 -1.74
N VAL A 140 8.45 11.55 -2.30
CA VAL A 140 9.35 12.71 -2.28
C VAL A 140 9.65 13.17 -0.86
N LEU A 141 8.64 13.25 0.01
CA LEU A 141 8.86 13.59 1.42
C LEU A 141 9.74 12.54 2.13
N ALA A 142 9.56 11.25 1.84
CA ALA A 142 10.40 10.20 2.37
C ALA A 142 11.86 10.29 1.86
N LEU A 143 12.06 10.61 0.57
CA LEU A 143 13.38 10.87 -0.01
C LEU A 143 14.06 12.06 0.67
N VAL A 144 13.32 13.16 0.89
CA VAL A 144 13.84 14.33 1.60
C VAL A 144 14.19 13.95 3.04
N ALA A 145 13.35 13.21 3.76
CA ALA A 145 13.65 12.73 5.10
C ALA A 145 14.93 11.86 5.15
N MET A 146 15.19 11.07 4.10
CA MET A 146 16.45 10.32 3.96
C MET A 146 17.68 11.21 3.77
N LEU A 147 17.55 12.40 3.19
CA LEU A 147 18.68 13.35 3.11
C LEU A 147 19.03 13.95 4.47
N PHE A 148 18.07 14.02 5.40
CA PHE A 148 18.28 14.48 6.77
C PHE A 148 18.78 13.37 7.72
N LEU A 149 18.78 12.11 7.28
CA LEU A 149 19.41 11.02 8.02
C LEU A 149 20.92 11.20 7.99
N LYS A 150 21.49 11.56 9.14
CA LYS A 150 22.93 11.72 9.34
C LYS A 150 23.62 10.36 9.15
N GLY A 151 24.70 10.33 8.36
CA GLY A 151 25.38 9.09 8.02
C GLY A 151 25.84 8.30 9.25
N VAL A 152 25.31 7.09 9.42
CA VAL A 152 25.66 6.10 10.46
C VAL A 152 27.03 5.45 10.17
N LYS A 153 27.82 6.00 9.24
CA LYS A 153 29.10 5.44 8.79
C LYS A 153 30.13 5.37 9.94
N GLU A 154 30.05 6.28 10.91
CA GLU A 154 30.88 6.24 12.13
C GLU A 154 30.46 5.16 13.14
N LEU A 155 29.27 4.58 13.01
CA LEU A 155 28.76 3.48 13.85
C LEU A 155 28.95 2.09 13.18
N MET A 156 29.43 2.06 11.92
CA MET A 156 29.84 0.82 11.21
C MET A 156 31.33 0.51 11.45
N THR A 157 31.78 0.56 12.69
CA THR A 157 33.13 0.12 13.09
C THR A 157 33.12 -1.35 13.48
N GLU A 158 34.23 -2.05 13.24
CA GLU A 158 34.49 -3.46 13.60
C GLU A 158 34.62 -3.67 15.13
N HIS A 159 34.01 -2.81 15.94
CA HIS A 159 34.07 -2.90 17.40
C HIS A 159 32.94 -3.79 17.90
N VAL A 160 33.29 -5.02 18.24
CA VAL A 160 32.42 -5.95 18.94
C VAL A 160 32.38 -5.52 20.42
N GLU A 161 31.31 -4.83 20.84
CA GLU A 161 31.08 -4.44 22.25
C GLU A 161 30.73 -5.64 23.16
N ALA A 162 30.64 -6.85 22.59
CA ALA A 162 30.50 -8.11 23.31
C ALA A 162 31.73 -8.98 23.12
N THR A 163 32.85 -8.61 23.75
CA THR A 163 33.98 -9.52 23.96
C THR A 163 33.45 -10.76 24.72
N VAL A 164 33.62 -11.95 24.13
CA VAL A 164 33.22 -13.24 24.71
C VAL A 164 34.22 -13.72 25.80
N GLU A 165 35.30 -12.98 26.05
CA GLU A 165 36.15 -13.19 27.22
C GLU A 165 35.54 -12.50 28.44
N ARG A 166 35.33 -13.29 29.51
CA ARG A 166 35.08 -12.76 30.85
C ARG A 166 36.39 -12.14 31.33
N ASP A 167 36.41 -10.84 31.58
CA ASP A 167 37.50 -10.24 32.35
C ASP A 167 37.59 -10.95 33.72
N GLU A 168 38.68 -11.67 33.95
CA GLU A 168 39.02 -12.15 35.28
C GLU A 168 39.14 -10.94 36.20
N VAL A 169 38.43 -10.98 37.32
CA VAL A 169 38.43 -9.94 38.35
C VAL A 169 39.88 -9.74 38.81
N GLN A 170 40.51 -8.67 38.33
CA GLN A 170 41.84 -8.29 38.80
C GLN A 170 41.70 -7.70 40.20
N GLU A 171 41.95 -8.55 41.19
CA GLU A 171 41.97 -8.23 42.61
C GLU A 171 42.98 -7.10 42.88
N LYS A 172 42.49 -5.94 43.32
CA LYS A 172 43.31 -4.81 43.76
C LYS A 172 44.12 -5.21 44.99
N ASN A 173 45.37 -5.63 44.79
CA ASN A 173 46.38 -5.59 45.85
C ASN A 173 46.71 -4.13 46.15
N THR A 174 46.13 -3.62 47.23
CA THR A 174 46.54 -2.36 47.86
C THR A 174 47.69 -2.68 48.82
N ALA A 175 48.75 -1.89 48.72
CA ALA A 175 49.97 -1.95 49.53
C ALA A 175 49.74 -1.86 51.04
#